data_AF-A0A401WXM0-F1
#
_entry.id   AF-A0A401WXM0-F1
#
_cell.length_a   1.000
_cell.length_b   1.000
_cell.length_c   1.000
_cell.angle_alpha   90.00
_cell.angle_beta   90.00
_cell.angle_gamma   90.00
#
_symmetry.space_group_name_H-M   'P 1'
#
loop_
_entity.id
_entity.type
_entity.pdbx_description
1 polymer ?
#
loop_
_entity_poly.entity_id
_entity_poly.type
_entity_poly.pdbx_seq_one_letter_code
_entity_poly.pdbx_strand_id
1 'polypeptide(L)'
;MDWPESATVQWGRSGIVLSATKKSYETAFFEAFPNDGSSGFIRGEGKTLEEAEGAAFGSWQKYRKCIESGGHYWGRLRDRKAKNAKPYLNGGCFCRGCGSFQTAMKPIVRLGKWRDPLTELDLDSISSGYAGTNDQYGRTLFLKGRAAGINIPPSPNLNGLPKDKIREISAMYQIGCEKAVKDFWAENRERILSKSQTTGGIGLLLSDICIRSLDNLVSRNTQNNFPT
;
A
#
# COMPACT_ATOMS: atom_id res chain seq x y z
N MET A 1 28.72 12.82 -21.69
CA MET A 1 27.66 13.86 -21.71
C MET A 1 27.88 14.79 -20.54
N ASP A 2 27.43 16.05 -20.59
CA ASP A 2 27.75 17.04 -19.55
C ASP A 2 26.74 16.98 -18.41
N TRP A 3 26.92 15.99 -17.54
CA TRP A 3 26.20 15.88 -16.28
C TRP A 3 26.66 16.97 -15.29
N PRO A 4 25.80 17.41 -14.36
CA PRO A 4 26.23 18.27 -13.25
C PRO A 4 27.38 17.64 -12.46
N GLU A 5 28.33 18.44 -12.00
CA GLU A 5 29.47 17.94 -11.20
C GLU A 5 29.02 17.26 -9.89
N SER A 6 27.85 17.64 -9.36
CA SER A 6 27.24 17.03 -8.19
C SER A 6 26.57 15.67 -8.46
N ALA A 7 26.53 15.21 -9.72
CA ALA A 7 25.84 13.99 -10.09
C ALA A 7 26.64 12.75 -9.65
N THR A 8 26.01 11.89 -8.87
CA THR A 8 26.51 10.52 -8.67
C THR A 8 25.81 9.58 -9.65
N VAL A 9 26.48 8.49 -10.03
CA VAL A 9 25.95 7.55 -11.03
C VAL A 9 26.17 6.12 -10.59
N GLN A 10 25.25 5.24 -10.98
CA GLN A 10 25.44 3.79 -10.98
C GLN A 10 25.03 3.24 -12.34
N TRP A 11 25.74 2.21 -12.82
CA TRP A 11 25.47 1.65 -14.13
C TRP A 11 25.88 0.18 -14.22
N GLY A 12 25.32 -0.51 -15.21
CA GLY A 12 25.63 -1.90 -15.50
C GLY A 12 25.39 -2.24 -16.96
N ARG A 13 26.23 -3.12 -17.51
CA ARG A 13 26.11 -3.63 -18.90
C ARG A 13 24.96 -4.64 -19.06
N SER A 14 24.50 -5.23 -17.97
CA SER A 14 23.34 -6.10 -17.93
C SER A 14 22.61 -5.93 -16.60
N GLY A 15 21.29 -5.78 -16.68
CA GLY A 15 20.36 -5.72 -15.57
C GLY A 15 19.01 -6.26 -16.03
N ILE A 16 18.25 -6.83 -15.09
CA ILE A 16 16.96 -7.46 -15.37
C ILE A 16 15.84 -6.46 -15.06
N VAL A 17 14.99 -6.18 -16.05
CA VAL A 17 13.74 -5.44 -15.86
C VAL A 17 12.62 -6.44 -15.70
N LEU A 18 12.05 -6.51 -14.50
CA LEU A 18 10.90 -7.34 -14.20
C LEU A 18 9.62 -6.60 -14.60
N SER A 19 8.79 -7.25 -15.41
CA SER A 19 7.47 -6.72 -15.76
C SER A 19 6.38 -7.72 -15.38
N ALA A 20 5.34 -7.23 -14.73
CA ALA A 20 4.15 -8.02 -14.41
C ALA A 20 3.23 -8.25 -15.62
N THR A 21 3.36 -7.42 -16.67
CA THR A 21 2.44 -7.41 -17.83
C THR A 21 3.14 -7.63 -19.17
N LYS A 22 4.47 -7.50 -19.20
CA LYS A 22 5.30 -7.75 -20.39
C LYS A 22 6.33 -8.83 -20.06
N LYS A 23 7.01 -9.34 -21.08
CA LYS A 23 8.15 -10.23 -20.89
C LYS A 23 9.26 -9.44 -20.20
N SER A 24 9.77 -9.96 -19.08
CA SER A 24 10.99 -9.45 -18.45
C SER A 24 12.14 -9.51 -19.46
N TYR A 25 13.02 -8.51 -19.45
CA TYR A 25 14.12 -8.41 -20.40
C TYR A 25 15.40 -7.96 -19.71
N GLU A 26 16.52 -8.29 -20.35
CA GLU A 26 17.84 -7.78 -19.97
C GLU A 26 18.16 -6.51 -20.74
N THR A 27 18.80 -5.56 -20.07
CA THR A 27 19.20 -4.28 -20.64
C THR A 27 20.45 -3.75 -19.94
N ALA A 28 21.28 -2.99 -20.66
CA ALA A 28 22.20 -2.08 -19.98
C ALA A 28 21.38 -0.98 -19.30
N PHE A 29 21.85 -0.49 -18.15
CA PHE A 29 21.20 0.57 -17.41
C PHE A 29 22.22 1.62 -16.94
N PHE A 30 21.76 2.87 -16.89
CA PHE A 30 22.49 4.00 -16.34
C PHE A 30 21.54 4.79 -15.45
N GLU A 31 21.90 4.97 -14.19
CA GLU A 31 21.11 5.69 -13.21
C GLU A 31 21.93 6.87 -12.68
N ALA A 32 21.44 8.08 -12.95
CA ALA A 32 22.04 9.32 -12.48
C ALA A 32 21.26 9.89 -11.29
N PHE A 33 21.98 10.45 -10.33
CA PHE A 33 21.46 11.19 -9.18
C PHE A 33 22.03 12.61 -9.24
N PRO A 34 21.42 13.52 -10.01
CA PRO A 34 22.03 14.82 -10.32
C PRO A 34 22.16 15.76 -9.11
N ASN A 35 21.44 15.49 -8.01
CA ASN A 35 21.41 16.31 -6.79
C ASN A 35 21.01 17.79 -7.01
N ASP A 36 20.35 18.08 -8.13
CA ASP A 36 19.93 19.42 -8.56
C ASP A 36 18.44 19.71 -8.29
N GLY A 37 17.83 18.93 -7.39
CA GLY A 37 16.40 18.95 -7.12
C GLY A 37 15.56 18.14 -8.12
N SER A 38 16.18 17.40 -9.05
CA SER A 38 15.50 16.35 -9.82
C SER A 38 14.85 15.29 -8.94
N SER A 39 13.71 14.77 -9.40
CA SER A 39 12.83 13.91 -8.60
C SER A 39 13.41 12.50 -8.47
N GLY A 40 14.28 12.30 -7.47
CA GLY A 40 14.91 11.00 -7.21
C GLY A 40 16.07 10.72 -8.16
N PHE A 41 16.06 9.56 -8.81
CA PHE A 41 17.08 9.13 -9.77
C PHE A 41 16.51 9.07 -11.18
N ILE A 42 17.37 9.36 -12.16
CA ILE A 42 17.03 9.34 -13.59
C ILE A 42 17.65 8.09 -14.19
N ARG A 43 16.80 7.18 -14.64
CA ARG A 43 17.20 5.91 -15.24
C ARG A 43 17.05 5.95 -16.75
N GLY A 44 18.10 5.54 -17.44
CA GLY A 44 18.09 5.21 -18.86
C GLY A 44 18.39 3.73 -19.08
N GLU A 45 17.84 3.19 -20.16
CA GLU A 45 17.98 1.78 -20.56
C GLU A 45 18.36 1.74 -22.05
N GLY A 46 19.21 0.78 -22.42
CA GLY A 46 19.69 0.62 -23.78
C GLY A 46 20.36 -0.72 -24.02
N LYS A 47 20.69 -1.03 -25.27
CA LYS A 47 21.48 -2.23 -25.61
C LYS A 47 22.94 -2.06 -25.19
N THR A 48 23.43 -0.83 -25.19
CA THR A 48 24.77 -0.47 -24.71
C THR A 48 24.69 0.51 -23.55
N LEU A 49 25.81 0.66 -22.85
CA LEU A 49 25.92 1.62 -21.75
C LEU A 49 25.76 3.06 -22.26
N GLU A 50 26.30 3.36 -23.44
CA GLU A 50 26.23 4.68 -24.08
C GLU A 50 24.78 5.02 -24.47
N GLU A 51 24.02 4.05 -24.96
CA GLU A 51 22.59 4.22 -25.22
C GLU A 51 21.81 4.47 -23.92
N ALA A 52 22.14 3.72 -22.85
CA ALA A 52 21.52 3.88 -21.55
C ALA A 52 21.84 5.25 -20.93
N GLU A 53 23.10 5.71 -20.97
CA GLU A 53 23.49 7.06 -20.54
C GLU A 53 22.76 8.13 -21.35
N GLY A 54 22.68 7.98 -22.68
CA GLY A 54 21.96 8.91 -23.55
C GLY A 54 20.47 9.01 -23.24
N ALA A 55 19.83 7.88 -22.95
CA ALA A 55 18.42 7.85 -22.53
C ALA A 55 18.22 8.55 -21.17
N ALA A 56 19.13 8.34 -20.23
CA ALA A 56 19.11 9.02 -18.93
C ALA A 56 19.31 10.53 -19.11
N PHE A 57 20.34 10.93 -19.86
CA PHE A 57 20.68 12.33 -20.08
C PHE A 57 19.56 13.09 -20.80
N GLY A 58 18.97 12.49 -21.83
CA GLY A 58 17.81 13.07 -22.51
C GLY A 58 16.59 13.25 -21.60
N SER A 59 16.42 12.39 -20.60
CA SER A 59 15.37 12.54 -19.58
C SER A 59 15.68 13.69 -18.61
N TRP A 60 16.95 13.83 -18.19
CA TRP A 60 17.42 14.96 -17.38
C TRP A 60 17.27 16.30 -18.11
N GLN A 61 17.63 16.38 -19.40
CA GLN A 61 17.44 17.60 -20.20
C GLN A 61 15.97 18.01 -20.29
N LYS A 62 15.05 17.05 -20.46
CA LYS A 62 13.60 17.33 -20.41
C LYS A 62 13.17 17.86 -19.05
N TYR A 63 13.73 17.32 -17.97
CA TYR A 63 13.46 17.78 -16.61
C TYR A 63 13.91 19.25 -16.43
N ARG A 64 15.15 19.56 -16.80
CA ARG A 64 15.71 20.93 -16.77
C ARG A 64 14.90 21.91 -17.60
N LYS A 65 14.52 21.51 -18.81
CA LYS A 65 13.65 22.32 -19.68
C LYS A 65 12.33 22.70 -19.00
N CYS A 66 11.71 21.78 -18.25
CA CYS A 66 10.49 22.12 -17.50
C CYS A 66 10.75 23.17 -16.42
N ILE A 67 11.87 23.10 -15.70
CA ILE A 67 12.24 24.12 -14.70
C ILE A 67 12.42 25.47 -15.37
N GLU A 68 13.19 25.50 -16.46
CA GLU A 68 13.50 26.72 -17.23
C GLU A 68 12.26 27.34 -17.87
N SER A 69 11.28 26.53 -18.27
CA SER A 69 10.04 26.99 -18.92
C SER A 69 8.92 27.40 -17.96
N GLY A 70 9.20 27.61 -16.66
CA GLY A 70 8.19 28.03 -15.67
C GLY A 70 7.65 26.91 -14.79
N GLY A 71 8.31 25.75 -14.74
CA GLY A 71 8.04 24.67 -13.80
C GLY A 71 7.28 23.47 -14.38
N HIS A 72 7.08 22.47 -13.52
CA HIS A 72 6.43 21.21 -13.90
C HIS A 72 4.90 21.31 -13.90
N TYR A 73 4.29 20.82 -14.99
CA TYR A 73 2.83 20.63 -15.05
C TYR A 73 2.45 19.23 -14.59
N TRP A 74 1.84 19.10 -13.41
CA TRP A 74 1.58 17.80 -12.77
C TRP A 74 0.23 17.19 -13.14
N GLY A 75 0.17 15.87 -13.22
CA GLY A 75 -1.11 15.15 -13.24
C GLY A 75 -1.04 13.71 -12.74
N ARG A 76 -2.19 13.17 -12.31
CA ARG A 76 -2.26 11.93 -11.51
C ARG A 76 -2.22 10.62 -12.30
N LEU A 77 -2.39 10.67 -13.61
CA LEU A 77 -2.33 9.48 -14.47
C LEU A 77 -0.90 9.28 -14.95
N ARG A 78 -0.32 8.09 -14.76
CA ARG A 78 0.99 7.76 -15.32
C ARG A 78 0.97 7.80 -16.85
N ASP A 79 0.04 7.05 -17.44
CA ASP A 79 -0.21 7.03 -18.89
C ASP A 79 -1.53 7.72 -19.20
N ARG A 80 -1.50 8.74 -20.07
CA ARG A 80 -2.70 9.48 -20.47
C ARG A 80 -3.51 8.77 -21.55
N LYS A 81 -2.89 7.86 -22.30
CA LYS A 81 -3.50 7.15 -23.43
C LYS A 81 -4.12 5.83 -23.02
N ALA A 82 -3.75 5.30 -21.86
CA ALA A 82 -4.32 4.08 -21.31
C ALA A 82 -5.81 4.28 -20.97
N LYS A 83 -6.69 3.63 -21.74
CA LYS A 83 -8.16 3.73 -21.63
C LYS A 83 -8.70 3.44 -20.23
N ASN A 84 -7.99 2.64 -19.43
CA ASN A 84 -8.38 2.23 -18.07
C ASN A 84 -7.33 2.61 -17.00
N ALA A 85 -6.48 3.60 -17.25
CA ALA A 85 -5.54 4.04 -16.23
C ALA A 85 -6.28 4.68 -15.05
N LYS A 86 -6.03 4.16 -13.84
CA LYS A 86 -6.54 4.74 -12.61
C LYS A 86 -5.60 5.86 -12.13
N PRO A 87 -6.12 7.02 -11.70
CA PRO A 87 -5.29 8.11 -11.19
C PRO A 87 -4.74 7.76 -9.80
N TYR A 88 -3.54 8.27 -9.49
CA TYR A 88 -2.97 8.22 -8.16
C TYR A 88 -3.76 9.11 -7.20
N LEU A 89 -4.31 8.52 -6.14
CA LEU A 89 -5.09 9.23 -5.12
C LEU A 89 -4.25 9.70 -3.92
N ASN A 90 -3.07 9.10 -3.72
CA ASN A 90 -2.18 9.34 -2.57
C ASN A 90 -1.26 10.58 -2.70
N GLY A 91 -1.57 11.48 -3.63
CA GLY A 91 -0.78 12.70 -3.88
C GLY A 91 0.37 12.54 -4.88
N GLY A 92 0.71 11.31 -5.24
CA GLY A 92 1.65 11.02 -6.33
C GLY A 92 1.15 11.56 -7.67
N CYS A 93 2.05 12.11 -8.46
CA CYS A 93 1.75 12.68 -9.76
C CYS A 93 2.96 12.62 -10.70
N PHE A 94 2.69 12.71 -12.00
CA PHE A 94 3.68 12.67 -13.07
C PHE A 94 3.68 14.00 -13.82
N CYS A 95 4.85 14.55 -14.06
CA CYS A 95 5.01 15.74 -14.89
C CYS A 95 4.59 15.42 -16.33
N ARG A 96 3.80 16.32 -16.90
CA ARG A 96 3.26 16.21 -18.24
C ARG A 96 4.26 16.52 -19.34
N GLY A 97 5.31 17.29 -19.04
CA GLY A 97 6.39 17.61 -19.98
C GLY A 97 7.49 16.56 -19.96
N CYS A 98 8.08 16.31 -18.79
CA CYS A 98 9.26 15.44 -18.67
C CYS A 98 8.97 14.00 -18.20
N GLY A 99 7.77 13.70 -17.68
CA GLY A 99 7.42 12.37 -17.17
C GLY A 99 7.91 12.07 -15.75
N SER A 100 8.60 13.02 -15.09
CA SER A 100 9.10 12.85 -13.72
C SER A 100 7.97 12.56 -12.72
N PHE A 101 8.25 11.78 -11.68
CA PHE A 101 7.29 11.46 -10.62
C PHE A 101 7.60 12.24 -9.34
N GLN A 102 6.58 12.84 -8.72
CA GLN A 102 6.70 13.52 -7.43
C GLN A 102 5.40 13.44 -6.64
N THR A 103 5.48 13.59 -5.32
CA THR A 103 4.31 13.84 -4.45
C THR A 103 4.08 15.35 -4.36
N ALA A 104 3.49 15.95 -5.39
CA ALA A 104 3.26 17.40 -5.47
C ALA A 104 1.79 17.80 -5.33
N MET A 105 0.86 16.85 -5.30
CA MET A 105 -0.57 17.14 -5.18
C MET A 105 -1.13 16.68 -3.83
N LYS A 106 -2.13 17.39 -3.29
CA LYS A 106 -2.86 16.91 -2.10
C LYS A 106 -3.55 15.57 -2.41
N PRO A 107 -3.64 14.62 -1.46
CA PRO A 107 -4.40 13.38 -1.68
C PRO A 107 -5.87 13.67 -2.04
N ILE A 108 -6.46 12.85 -2.91
CA ILE A 108 -7.91 12.87 -3.14
C ILE A 108 -8.54 11.95 -2.10
N VAL A 109 -9.29 12.53 -1.18
CA VAL A 109 -9.99 11.79 -0.13
C VAL A 109 -11.32 11.29 -0.68
N ARG A 110 -11.50 9.97 -0.74
CA ARG A 110 -12.81 9.37 -1.01
C ARG A 110 -13.68 9.51 0.24
N LEU A 111 -14.67 10.39 0.16
CA LEU A 111 -15.69 10.50 1.21
C LEU A 111 -16.48 9.19 1.33
N GLY A 112 -16.82 8.81 2.57
CA GLY A 112 -17.62 7.60 2.82
C GLY A 112 -16.87 6.28 2.68
N LYS A 113 -15.52 6.26 2.58
CA LYS A 113 -14.71 5.02 2.55
C LYS A 113 -15.01 4.06 3.71
N TRP A 114 -15.40 4.59 4.86
CA TRP A 114 -15.82 3.80 6.03
C TRP A 114 -17.12 3.00 5.80
N ARG A 115 -17.87 3.25 4.72
CA ARG A 115 -19.02 2.43 4.29
C ARG A 115 -18.64 1.32 3.32
N ASP A 116 -17.38 1.26 2.89
CA ASP A 116 -16.94 0.15 2.06
C ASP A 116 -17.14 -1.16 2.81
N PRO A 117 -17.51 -2.26 2.11
CA PRO A 117 -17.61 -3.57 2.73
C PRO A 117 -16.35 -3.90 3.55
N LEU A 118 -16.54 -4.65 4.63
CA LEU A 118 -15.42 -5.26 5.35
C LEU A 118 -14.72 -6.28 4.45
N THR A 119 -13.40 -6.33 4.55
CA THR A 119 -12.56 -7.37 3.95
C THR A 119 -12.10 -8.36 5.00
N GLU A 120 -11.53 -9.48 4.57
CA GLU A 120 -10.85 -10.45 5.43
C GLU A 120 -9.69 -9.80 6.22
N LEU A 121 -8.96 -8.87 5.61
CA LEU A 121 -7.90 -8.10 6.30
C LEU A 121 -8.48 -7.22 7.41
N ASP A 122 -9.62 -6.55 7.16
CA ASP A 122 -10.27 -5.73 8.18
C ASP A 122 -10.70 -6.59 9.36
N LEU A 123 -11.30 -7.76 9.11
CA LEU A 123 -11.77 -8.69 10.13
C LEU A 123 -10.61 -9.28 10.94
N ASP A 124 -9.53 -9.71 10.29
CA ASP A 124 -8.33 -10.21 10.97
C ASP A 124 -7.68 -9.11 11.83
N SER A 125 -7.61 -7.87 11.31
CA SER A 125 -7.15 -6.70 12.07
C SER A 125 -8.03 -6.39 13.27
N ILE A 126 -9.36 -6.47 13.13
CA ILE A 126 -10.27 -6.31 14.27
C ILE A 126 -10.03 -7.43 15.28
N SER A 127 -9.92 -8.68 14.83
CA SER A 127 -9.75 -9.85 15.69
C SER A 127 -8.47 -9.77 16.54
N SER A 128 -7.38 -9.24 15.99
CA SER A 128 -6.13 -9.02 16.73
C SER A 128 -6.20 -7.85 17.73
N GLY A 129 -7.34 -7.18 17.86
CA GLY A 129 -7.54 -6.06 18.77
C GLY A 129 -7.09 -4.70 18.21
N TYR A 130 -6.74 -4.62 16.92
CA TYR A 130 -6.28 -3.35 16.34
C TYR A 130 -7.36 -2.26 16.32
N ALA A 131 -8.64 -2.64 16.34
CA ALA A 131 -9.75 -1.68 16.46
C ALA A 131 -9.72 -0.85 17.77
N GLY A 132 -8.96 -1.30 18.77
CA GLY A 132 -8.77 -0.63 20.05
C GLY A 132 -7.70 0.48 20.03
N THR A 133 -6.92 0.60 18.95
CA THR A 133 -5.86 1.60 18.87
C THR A 133 -6.41 3.01 18.64
N ASN A 134 -5.68 4.02 19.13
CA ASN A 134 -6.07 5.43 19.02
C ASN A 134 -5.64 6.10 17.70
N ASP A 135 -5.17 5.34 16.73
CA ASP A 135 -4.82 5.86 15.40
C ASP A 135 -6.03 5.89 14.45
N GLN A 136 -5.87 6.56 13.30
CA GLN A 136 -6.93 6.73 12.31
C GLN A 136 -7.42 5.38 11.76
N TYR A 137 -6.55 4.40 11.59
CA TYR A 137 -6.89 3.10 11.02
C TYR A 137 -7.67 2.27 12.04
N GLY A 138 -7.21 2.16 13.29
CA GLY A 138 -7.93 1.48 14.37
C GLY A 138 -9.34 2.04 14.58
N ARG A 139 -9.47 3.37 14.63
CA ARG A 139 -10.79 4.02 14.71
C ARG A 139 -11.67 3.73 13.49
N THR A 140 -11.08 3.67 12.29
CA THR A 140 -11.82 3.32 11.08
C THR A 140 -12.34 1.88 11.14
N LEU A 141 -11.51 0.92 11.56
CA LEU A 141 -11.91 -0.48 11.75
C LEU A 141 -13.04 -0.62 12.76
N PHE A 142 -12.95 0.06 13.91
CA PHE A 142 -14.00 0.07 14.92
C PHE A 142 -15.34 0.54 14.31
N LEU A 143 -15.34 1.67 13.61
CA LEU A 143 -16.54 2.23 13.00
C LEU A 143 -17.11 1.32 11.90
N LYS A 144 -16.24 0.76 11.04
CA LYS A 144 -16.65 -0.19 9.99
C LYS A 144 -17.30 -1.43 10.58
N GLY A 145 -16.67 -2.03 11.59
CA GLY A 145 -17.16 -3.24 12.24
C GLY A 145 -18.50 -3.02 12.93
N ARG A 146 -18.63 -1.93 13.70
CA ARG A 146 -19.91 -1.56 14.34
C ARG A 146 -21.01 -1.28 13.31
N ALA A 147 -20.69 -0.59 12.21
CA ALA A 147 -21.65 -0.34 11.13
C ALA A 147 -22.09 -1.62 10.40
N ALA A 148 -21.23 -2.66 10.38
CA ALA A 148 -21.54 -3.97 9.85
C ALA A 148 -22.28 -4.88 10.84
N GLY A 149 -22.54 -4.43 12.07
CA GLY A 149 -23.23 -5.21 13.11
C GLY A 149 -22.31 -6.07 13.98
N ILE A 150 -20.99 -5.91 13.88
CA ILE A 150 -20.04 -6.63 14.76
C ILE A 150 -20.06 -5.99 16.15
N ASN A 151 -20.28 -6.81 17.18
CA ASN A 151 -20.28 -6.37 18.57
C ASN A 151 -18.86 -6.19 19.14
N ILE A 152 -18.07 -5.31 18.52
CA ILE A 152 -16.72 -4.99 18.97
C ILE A 152 -16.79 -4.34 20.38
N PRO A 153 -15.99 -4.81 21.37
CA PRO A 153 -15.88 -4.18 22.68
C PRO A 153 -15.42 -2.70 22.57
N PRO A 154 -15.77 -1.84 23.54
CA PRO A 154 -15.26 -0.47 23.58
C PRO A 154 -13.73 -0.47 23.76
N SER A 155 -13.04 0.45 23.09
CA SER A 155 -11.59 0.58 23.19
C SER A 155 -11.17 0.81 24.65
N PRO A 156 -10.15 0.08 25.15
CA PRO A 156 -9.71 0.23 26.52
C PRO A 156 -9.01 1.58 26.72
N ASN A 157 -9.21 2.21 27.88
CA ASN A 157 -8.41 3.37 28.27
C ASN A 157 -7.09 2.88 28.87
N LEU A 158 -6.01 3.06 28.13
CA LEU A 158 -4.66 2.61 28.53
C LEU A 158 -3.80 3.73 29.11
N ASN A 159 -4.32 4.96 29.18
CA ASN A 159 -3.53 6.14 29.57
C ASN A 159 -3.08 6.04 31.04
N GLY A 160 -1.78 6.23 31.27
CA GLY A 160 -1.20 6.26 32.61
C GLY A 160 -1.07 4.89 33.29
N LEU A 161 -1.36 3.79 32.58
CA LEU A 161 -1.26 2.44 33.15
C LEU A 161 0.16 1.87 33.07
N PRO A 162 0.57 1.04 34.05
CA PRO A 162 1.77 0.21 33.97
C PRO A 162 1.77 -0.74 32.75
N LYS A 163 2.96 -1.09 32.23
CA LYS A 163 3.11 -1.92 31.01
C LYS A 163 2.47 -3.31 31.14
N ASP A 164 2.56 -3.93 32.30
CA ASP A 164 1.95 -5.22 32.62
C ASP A 164 0.42 -5.15 32.57
N LYS A 165 -0.16 -4.08 33.14
CA LYS A 165 -1.61 -3.81 33.06
C LYS A 165 -2.07 -3.50 31.64
N ILE A 166 -1.28 -2.75 30.88
CA ILE A 166 -1.56 -2.51 29.45
C ILE A 166 -1.63 -3.83 28.69
N ARG A 167 -0.68 -4.74 28.92
CA ARG A 167 -0.64 -6.04 28.26
C ARG A 167 -1.83 -6.92 28.63
N GLU A 168 -2.18 -6.98 29.92
CA GLU A 168 -3.34 -7.72 30.42
C GLU A 168 -4.65 -7.23 29.79
N ILE A 169 -4.91 -5.92 29.83
CA ILE A 169 -6.12 -5.31 29.29
C ILE A 169 -6.19 -5.47 27.77
N SER A 170 -5.06 -5.31 27.07
CA SER A 170 -5.00 -5.49 25.61
C SER A 170 -5.32 -6.93 25.22
N ALA A 171 -4.84 -7.93 25.98
CA ALA A 171 -5.16 -9.33 25.74
C ALA A 171 -6.65 -9.63 25.97
N MET A 172 -7.26 -9.08 27.04
CA MET A 172 -8.70 -9.22 27.28
C MET A 172 -9.53 -8.57 26.16
N TYR A 173 -9.11 -7.39 25.71
CA TYR A 173 -9.75 -6.70 24.59
C TYR A 173 -9.68 -7.53 23.30
N GLN A 174 -8.50 -8.10 23.01
CA GLN A 174 -8.31 -8.99 21.86
C GLN A 174 -9.26 -10.20 21.93
N ILE A 175 -9.37 -10.88 23.07
CA ILE A 175 -10.30 -12.01 23.25
C ILE A 175 -11.76 -11.60 22.95
N GLY A 176 -12.16 -10.42 23.42
CA GLY A 176 -13.49 -9.88 23.12
C GLY A 176 -13.70 -9.61 21.63
N CYS A 177 -12.68 -9.08 20.95
CA CYS A 177 -12.72 -8.84 19.50
C CYS A 177 -12.75 -10.16 18.71
N GLU A 178 -11.93 -11.14 19.10
CA GLU A 178 -11.91 -12.49 18.55
C GLU A 178 -13.30 -13.13 18.61
N LYS A 179 -13.97 -13.08 19.76
CA LYS A 179 -15.34 -13.59 19.90
C LYS A 179 -16.32 -12.88 18.95
N ALA A 180 -16.27 -11.55 18.89
CA ALA A 180 -17.18 -10.78 18.04
C ALA A 180 -16.97 -11.03 16.54
N VAL A 181 -15.71 -11.14 16.11
CA VAL A 181 -15.37 -11.43 14.70
C VAL A 181 -15.72 -12.86 14.33
N LYS A 182 -15.51 -13.82 15.24
CA LYS A 182 -15.83 -15.23 15.02
C LYS A 182 -17.29 -15.43 14.63
N ASP A 183 -18.22 -14.91 15.44
CA ASP A 183 -19.65 -15.07 15.22
C ASP A 183 -20.06 -14.45 13.88
N PHE A 184 -19.55 -13.25 13.58
CA PHE A 184 -19.79 -12.58 12.30
C PHE A 184 -19.20 -13.35 11.10
N TRP A 185 -17.97 -13.87 11.22
CA TRP A 185 -17.29 -14.59 10.15
C TRP A 185 -18.02 -15.88 9.80
N ALA A 186 -18.45 -16.65 10.79
CA ALA A 186 -19.19 -17.90 10.58
C ALA A 186 -20.45 -17.70 9.72
N GLU A 187 -21.15 -16.58 9.90
CA GLU A 187 -22.38 -16.26 9.16
C GLU A 187 -22.13 -15.57 7.81
N ASN A 188 -21.02 -14.83 7.67
CA ASN A 188 -20.82 -13.91 6.55
C ASN A 188 -19.64 -14.25 5.64
N ARG A 189 -18.89 -15.32 5.92
CA ARG A 189 -17.68 -15.73 5.19
C ARG A 189 -17.81 -15.62 3.68
N GLU A 190 -18.75 -16.34 3.07
CA GLU A 190 -18.94 -16.37 1.61
C GLU A 190 -19.30 -14.99 1.04
N ARG A 191 -20.08 -14.19 1.78
CA ARG A 191 -20.44 -12.81 1.40
C ARG A 191 -19.23 -11.87 1.43
N ILE A 192 -18.29 -12.08 2.33
CA ILE A 192 -17.05 -11.29 2.41
C ILE A 192 -16.11 -11.69 1.27
N LEU A 193 -15.90 -13.00 1.09
CA LEU A 193 -15.00 -13.53 0.06
C LEU A 193 -15.45 -13.17 -1.36
N SER A 194 -16.75 -13.26 -1.65
CA SER A 194 -17.31 -12.84 -2.95
C SER A 194 -17.13 -11.36 -3.28
N LYS A 195 -16.85 -10.52 -2.27
CA LYS A 195 -16.60 -9.08 -2.42
C LYS A 195 -15.12 -8.72 -2.32
N SER A 196 -14.24 -9.65 -1.97
CA SER A 196 -12.81 -9.39 -1.89
C SER A 196 -12.25 -9.18 -3.30
N GLN A 197 -11.66 -8.01 -3.54
CA GLN A 197 -11.14 -7.61 -4.86
C GLN A 197 -9.61 -7.74 -4.92
N THR A 198 -9.00 -8.55 -4.05
CA THR A 198 -7.54 -8.67 -3.98
C THR A 198 -7.01 -9.37 -5.23
N THR A 199 -6.41 -8.60 -6.15
CA THR A 199 -5.90 -9.12 -7.42
C THR A 199 -4.36 -9.11 -7.45
N GLY A 200 -3.73 -10.26 -7.20
CA GLY A 200 -2.32 -10.51 -7.50
C GLY A 200 -1.29 -10.16 -6.41
N GLY A 201 -0.11 -10.79 -6.50
CA GLY A 201 1.09 -10.44 -5.72
C GLY A 201 0.97 -10.67 -4.21
N ILE A 202 1.67 -9.84 -3.42
CA ILE A 202 1.70 -9.94 -1.95
C ILE A 202 0.31 -9.76 -1.31
N GLY A 203 -0.60 -9.04 -1.98
CA GLY A 203 -1.97 -8.86 -1.51
C GLY A 203 -2.70 -10.20 -1.39
N LEU A 204 -2.56 -11.08 -2.38
CA LEU A 204 -3.18 -12.42 -2.34
C LEU A 204 -2.63 -13.25 -1.18
N LEU A 205 -1.31 -13.23 -0.99
CA LEU A 205 -0.68 -13.96 0.11
C LEU A 205 -1.21 -13.50 1.48
N LEU A 206 -1.31 -12.18 1.69
CA LEU A 206 -1.85 -11.62 2.93
C LEU A 206 -3.33 -11.99 3.13
N SER A 207 -4.12 -11.93 2.06
CA SER A 207 -5.53 -12.34 2.07
C SER A 207 -5.68 -13.80 2.52
N ASP A 208 -4.91 -14.72 1.93
CA ASP A 208 -4.94 -16.14 2.28
C ASP A 208 -4.55 -16.40 3.74
N ILE A 209 -3.55 -15.66 4.25
CA ILE A 209 -3.14 -15.76 5.67
C ILE A 209 -4.27 -15.31 6.60
N CYS A 210 -4.90 -14.17 6.30
CA CYS A 210 -6.03 -13.66 7.10
C CYS A 210 -7.23 -14.62 7.05
N ILE A 211 -7.55 -15.20 5.88
CA ILE A 211 -8.64 -16.18 5.76
C ILE A 211 -8.37 -17.40 6.64
N ARG A 212 -7.15 -17.96 6.60
CA ARG A 212 -6.78 -19.09 7.45
C ARG A 212 -6.83 -18.75 8.94
N SER A 213 -6.40 -17.55 9.32
CA SER A 213 -6.49 -17.04 10.69
C SER A 213 -7.95 -17.03 11.17
N LEU A 214 -8.86 -16.47 10.37
CA LEU A 214 -10.29 -16.38 10.66
C LEU A 214 -10.98 -17.75 10.67
N ASP A 215 -10.64 -18.65 9.75
CA ASP A 215 -11.17 -20.02 9.72
C ASP A 215 -10.70 -20.83 10.95
N ASN A 216 -9.45 -20.64 11.38
CA ASN A 216 -8.94 -21.22 12.62
C ASN A 216 -9.68 -20.67 13.84
N LEU A 217 -10.03 -19.39 13.86
CA LEU A 217 -10.77 -18.77 14.95
C LEU A 217 -12.15 -19.42 15.18
N VAL A 218 -12.83 -19.78 14.09
CA VAL A 218 -14.09 -20.54 14.16
C VAL A 218 -13.84 -21.96 14.68
N SER A 219 -12.81 -22.62 14.17
CA SER A 219 -12.48 -24.02 14.46
C SER A 219 -12.02 -24.28 15.92
N ARG A 220 -11.48 -23.28 16.63
CA ARG A 220 -10.97 -23.41 18.01
C ARG A 220 -12.03 -23.80 19.07
N ASN A 221 -13.33 -23.83 18.77
CA ASN A 221 -14.37 -24.30 19.73
C ASN A 221 -14.97 -25.67 19.43
N THR A 222 -14.61 -26.37 18.36
CA THR A 222 -15.08 -27.76 18.17
C THR A 222 -14.37 -28.76 19.09
N GLN A 223 -13.40 -28.34 19.91
CA GLN A 223 -12.61 -29.22 20.78
C GLN A 223 -12.67 -28.92 22.29
N ASN A 224 -13.39 -27.90 22.74
CA ASN A 224 -13.53 -27.62 24.18
C ASN A 224 -14.88 -28.10 24.73
N ASN A 225 -15.13 -29.41 24.65
CA ASN A 225 -15.98 -30.09 25.63
C ASN A 225 -15.08 -30.44 26.82
N PHE A 226 -15.11 -29.65 27.87
CA PHE A 226 -14.56 -30.07 29.15
C PHE A 226 -15.51 -31.10 29.79
N PRO A 227 -15.02 -32.25 30.30
CA PRO A 227 -15.86 -33.18 31.02
C PRO A 227 -16.35 -32.52 32.32
N THR A 228 -17.64 -32.71 32.58
CA THR A 228 -18.37 -32.37 33.81
C THR A 228 -17.74 -32.99 35.05
#